data_AF-A0A9D6UIF4-F1
#
_entry.id   AF-A0A9D6UIF4-F1
#
_cell.length_a   1.000
_cell.length_b   1.000
_cell.length_c   1.000
_cell.angle_alpha   90.00
_cell.angle_beta   90.00
_cell.angle_gamma   90.00
#
_symmetry.space_group_name_H-M   'P 1'
#
loop_
_entity.id
_entity.type
_entity.pdbx_description
1 polymer ?
#
loop_
_entity_poly.entity_id
_entity_poly.type
_entity_poly.pdbx_seq_one_letter_code
_entity_poly.pdbx_strand_id
1 'polypeptide(L)'
;MTERMRINVTGIVQGVGFRPFIFNLARSLGLKGYVLNSSEGVVIDIEGDNVSNFVDRMQTNLPPLSEIKSLKAEQLQPVGYIDFVIKESLTKKGRFTLISPDVSVCPDCLSELFNPKDRRYQYPFINCTNCGPRYTIIQDIPYDRPKTTMAKFTMCVTCSVEYHDPTNRRFHAQPNACPECGPSITFVKRNGEILFEKKEAMESAIIALKDGAIVAIKGLGGFHLCCDAMNDKAVKRLREKKRKSNKPFALMAADTDTIKTFCAVSEPDEKALKSKESPILLMPKLPQSGISDAVSPNNNYIGAMLPYTPMHNLLFFSPVATQSFSIPNFNALVMTSGNLSEEPIVIDNNEAVERLSDIADYFLLHNRDIYMRVDDSVVRNFKDKARMIRRARGYVPAPIDLNWEMPEVLACGGELKNTLCLTKDRYAIMSQHIGDME
;
A
#
# COMPACT_ATOMS: atom_id res chain seq x y z
N MET A 1 10.15 -8.82 42.84
CA MET A 1 10.96 -7.59 43.00
C MET A 1 10.68 -6.80 41.76
N THR A 2 10.29 -5.53 41.90
CA THR A 2 9.98 -4.70 40.75
C THR A 2 11.21 -4.55 39.89
N GLU A 3 11.15 -5.04 38.66
CA GLU A 3 12.22 -4.93 37.68
C GLU A 3 11.91 -3.79 36.74
N ARG A 4 12.93 -3.04 36.32
CA ARG A 4 12.81 -2.08 35.23
C ARG A 4 13.73 -2.48 34.09
N MET A 5 13.22 -2.41 32.88
CA MET A 5 13.96 -2.75 31.68
C MET A 5 13.71 -1.71 30.60
N ARG A 6 14.80 -1.25 29.98
CA ARG A 6 14.76 -0.46 28.76
C ARG A 6 15.08 -1.36 27.58
N ILE A 7 14.17 -1.42 26.62
CA ILE A 7 14.26 -2.25 25.43
C ILE A 7 14.28 -1.34 24.21
N ASN A 8 15.35 -1.45 23.43
CA ASN A 8 15.47 -0.80 22.12
C ASN A 8 15.22 -1.85 21.04
N VAL A 9 14.15 -1.64 20.26
CA VAL A 9 13.74 -2.54 19.19
C VAL A 9 14.02 -1.88 17.86
N THR A 10 14.75 -2.58 16.98
CA THR A 10 15.06 -2.14 15.62
C THR A 10 14.47 -3.13 14.61
N GLY A 11 14.12 -2.63 13.43
CA GLY A 11 13.44 -3.42 12.40
C GLY A 11 12.31 -2.64 11.75
N ILE A 12 11.37 -3.35 11.12
CA ILE A 12 10.11 -2.77 10.64
C ILE A 12 9.15 -2.71 11.83
N VAL A 13 9.32 -1.69 12.67
CA VAL A 13 8.55 -1.52 13.92
C VAL A 13 7.83 -0.18 14.01
N GLN A 14 7.94 0.65 12.99
CA GLN A 14 7.21 1.91 12.89
C GLN A 14 6.13 1.86 11.81
N GLY A 15 4.98 2.45 12.11
CA GLY A 15 3.83 2.46 11.21
C GLY A 15 3.11 1.12 11.03
N VAL A 16 3.40 0.15 11.89
CA VAL A 16 2.88 -1.23 11.78
C VAL A 16 2.02 -1.64 12.98
N GLY A 17 1.47 -0.67 13.71
CA GLY A 17 0.68 -0.95 14.93
C GLY A 17 1.52 -1.37 16.14
N PHE A 18 2.85 -1.21 16.10
CA PHE A 18 3.73 -1.66 17.17
C PHE A 18 3.51 -0.92 18.50
N ARG A 19 3.42 0.43 18.50
CA ARG A 19 3.13 1.23 19.70
C ARG A 19 1.81 0.79 20.39
N PRO A 20 0.66 0.68 19.67
CA PRO A 20 -0.57 0.06 20.17
C PRO A 20 -0.37 -1.32 20.81
N PHE A 21 0.33 -2.20 20.12
CA PHE A 21 0.59 -3.56 20.59
C PHE A 21 1.36 -3.55 21.91
N ILE A 22 2.46 -2.80 21.99
CA ILE A 22 3.26 -2.66 23.21
C ILE A 22 2.43 -2.08 24.36
N PHE A 23 1.63 -1.05 24.10
CA PHE A 23 0.76 -0.45 25.11
C PHE A 23 -0.25 -1.45 25.67
N ASN A 24 -0.95 -2.18 24.81
CA ASN A 24 -1.94 -3.16 25.22
C ASN A 24 -1.29 -4.36 25.94
N LEU A 25 -0.13 -4.81 25.47
CA LEU A 25 0.63 -5.89 26.11
C LEU A 25 1.09 -5.49 27.51
N ALA A 26 1.68 -4.30 27.66
CA ALA A 26 2.12 -3.78 28.96
C ALA A 26 0.96 -3.69 29.95
N ARG A 27 -0.19 -3.12 29.54
CA ARG A 27 -1.39 -3.06 30.41
C ARG A 27 -1.92 -4.43 30.78
N SER A 28 -1.93 -5.40 29.85
CA SER A 28 -2.41 -6.76 30.13
C SER A 28 -1.58 -7.51 31.17
N LEU A 29 -0.31 -7.11 31.34
CA LEU A 29 0.63 -7.70 32.30
C LEU A 29 0.80 -6.85 33.57
N GLY A 30 0.04 -5.76 33.70
CA GLY A 30 0.15 -4.82 34.83
C GLY A 30 1.46 -4.03 34.88
N LEU A 31 2.16 -3.91 33.74
CA LEU A 31 3.43 -3.19 33.63
C LEU A 31 3.19 -1.70 33.41
N LYS A 32 4.12 -0.89 33.93
CA LYS A 32 4.09 0.58 33.87
C LYS A 32 5.29 1.12 33.11
N GLY A 33 5.22 2.34 32.59
CA GLY A 33 6.31 2.96 31.83
C GLY A 33 5.85 3.61 30.53
N TYR A 34 6.60 3.42 29.43
CA TYR A 34 6.23 4.04 28.17
C TYR A 34 6.78 3.32 26.92
N VAL A 35 6.20 3.66 25.78
CA VAL A 35 6.73 3.37 24.44
C VAL A 35 6.76 4.63 23.58
N LEU A 36 7.81 4.78 22.75
CA LEU A 36 7.91 5.87 21.77
C LEU A 36 8.61 5.43 20.50
N ASN A 37 8.32 6.10 19.39
CA ASN A 37 9.11 6.00 18.17
C ASN A 37 10.35 6.90 18.29
N SER A 38 11.49 6.42 17.82
CA SER A 38 12.73 7.19 17.72
C SER A 38 13.32 7.08 16.31
N SER A 39 14.33 7.88 15.98
CA SER A 39 15.05 7.72 14.71
C SER A 39 15.84 6.41 14.59
N GLU A 40 15.94 5.60 15.65
CA GLU A 40 16.67 4.31 15.68
C GLU A 40 15.73 3.09 15.70
N GLY A 41 14.42 3.30 15.80
CA GLY A 41 13.44 2.22 16.01
C GLY A 41 12.43 2.58 17.10
N VAL A 42 12.05 1.63 17.94
CA VAL A 42 11.11 1.84 19.05
C VAL A 42 11.83 1.68 20.39
N VAL A 43 11.62 2.62 21.29
CA VAL A 43 12.12 2.58 22.66
C VAL A 43 10.97 2.22 23.59
N ILE A 44 11.16 1.19 24.39
CA ILE A 44 10.22 0.71 25.41
C ILE A 44 10.94 0.81 26.74
N ASP A 45 10.31 1.42 27.74
CA ASP A 45 10.82 1.47 29.12
C ASP A 45 9.69 0.96 30.00
N ILE A 46 9.88 -0.22 30.60
CA ILE A 46 8.86 -0.92 31.39
C ILE A 46 9.36 -1.20 32.79
N GLU A 47 8.45 -1.18 33.74
CA GLU A 47 8.67 -1.47 35.15
C GLU A 47 7.53 -2.34 35.70
N GLY A 48 7.87 -3.39 36.46
CA GLY A 48 6.93 -4.29 37.12
C GLY A 48 7.49 -5.69 37.41
N ASP A 49 6.65 -6.62 37.86
CA ASP A 49 7.08 -7.99 38.21
C ASP A 49 7.05 -8.97 37.01
N ASN A 50 6.45 -8.59 35.88
CA ASN A 50 6.22 -9.45 34.71
C ASN A 50 7.05 -9.06 33.47
N VAL A 51 8.22 -8.43 33.67
CA VAL A 51 9.05 -7.90 32.58
C VAL A 51 9.52 -8.99 31.61
N SER A 52 9.98 -10.14 32.13
CA SER A 52 10.42 -11.26 31.28
C SER A 52 9.29 -11.80 30.39
N ASN A 53 8.10 -11.99 30.95
CA ASN A 53 6.91 -12.45 30.22
C ASN A 53 6.50 -11.45 29.13
N PHE A 54 6.69 -10.14 29.36
CA PHE A 54 6.48 -9.13 28.34
C PHE A 54 7.42 -9.30 27.14
N VAL A 55 8.71 -9.54 27.39
CA VAL A 55 9.70 -9.74 26.31
C VAL A 55 9.35 -10.96 25.47
N ASP A 56 8.98 -12.08 26.11
CA ASP A 56 8.59 -13.32 25.42
C ASP A 56 7.32 -13.13 24.58
N ARG A 57 6.28 -12.53 25.17
CA ARG A 57 5.01 -12.27 24.46
C ARG A 57 5.16 -11.27 23.33
N MET A 58 6.03 -10.27 23.49
CA MET A 58 6.32 -9.28 22.47
C MET A 58 6.92 -9.93 21.22
N GLN A 59 7.82 -10.91 21.40
CA GLN A 59 8.46 -11.62 20.27
C GLN A 59 7.52 -12.62 19.59
N THR A 60 6.57 -13.21 20.32
CA THR A 60 5.69 -14.26 19.79
C THR A 60 4.37 -13.75 19.19
N ASN A 61 3.90 -12.56 19.59
CA ASN A 61 2.58 -12.03 19.19
C ASN A 61 2.68 -10.74 18.36
N LEU A 62 3.72 -10.64 17.55
CA LEU A 62 4.01 -9.44 16.76
C LEU A 62 2.83 -9.03 15.85
N PRO A 63 2.56 -7.72 15.70
CA PRO A 63 1.64 -7.23 14.68
C PRO A 63 1.98 -7.77 13.28
N PRO A 64 0.99 -8.01 12.39
CA PRO A 64 1.19 -8.72 11.11
C PRO A 64 2.19 -8.09 10.13
N LEU A 65 2.44 -6.78 10.27
CA LEU A 65 3.35 -6.03 9.42
C LEU A 65 4.71 -5.79 10.07
N SER A 66 4.85 -6.13 11.34
CA SER A 66 6.07 -5.84 12.09
C SER A 66 7.11 -6.94 11.95
N GLU A 67 8.37 -6.53 11.95
CA GLU A 67 9.51 -7.43 11.92
C GLU A 67 10.59 -6.89 12.85
N ILE A 68 10.93 -7.63 13.89
CA ILE A 68 12.05 -7.30 14.77
C ILE A 68 13.33 -7.87 14.17
N LYS A 69 14.33 -7.00 13.94
CA LYS A 69 15.65 -7.39 13.46
C LYS A 69 16.69 -7.47 14.59
N SER A 70 16.62 -6.56 15.55
CA SER A 70 17.45 -6.61 16.74
C SER A 70 16.70 -6.02 17.93
N LEU A 71 16.93 -6.62 19.09
CA LEU A 71 16.39 -6.23 20.38
C LEU A 71 17.57 -6.11 21.34
N LYS A 72 17.74 -4.93 21.94
CA LYS A 72 18.71 -4.70 23.02
C LYS A 72 17.96 -4.33 24.28
N ALA A 73 18.07 -5.18 25.30
CA ALA A 73 17.45 -4.97 26.59
C ALA A 73 18.52 -4.64 27.64
N GLU A 74 18.25 -3.63 28.46
CA GLU A 74 19.10 -3.20 29.56
C GLU A 74 18.27 -3.14 30.84
N GLN A 75 18.72 -3.82 31.88
CA GLN A 75 18.08 -3.74 33.20
C GLN A 75 18.52 -2.47 33.90
N LEU A 76 17.56 -1.72 34.45
CA LEU A 76 17.77 -0.44 35.09
C LEU A 76 17.15 -0.42 36.49
N GLN A 77 17.49 0.59 37.28
CA GLN A 77 16.85 0.81 38.57
C GLN A 77 15.40 1.31 38.39
N PRO A 78 14.43 0.73 39.10
CA PRO A 78 13.04 1.20 39.13
C PRO A 78 12.94 2.69 39.45
N VAL A 79 12.04 3.39 38.76
CA VAL A 79 11.78 4.83 38.94
C VAL A 79 10.38 5.11 39.47
N GLY A 80 9.53 4.08 39.61
CA GLY A 80 8.19 4.21 40.17
C GLY A 80 7.20 4.84 39.21
N TYR A 81 7.17 4.37 37.95
CA TYR A 81 6.13 4.81 37.02
C TYR A 81 4.72 4.56 37.59
N ILE A 82 3.78 5.46 37.28
CA ILE A 82 2.40 5.38 37.75
C ILE A 82 1.54 4.58 36.78
N ASP A 83 1.72 4.85 35.47
CA ASP A 83 0.96 4.28 34.35
C ASP A 83 1.89 3.84 33.21
N PHE A 84 1.31 3.19 32.19
CA PHE A 84 1.96 2.96 30.91
C PHE A 84 1.40 3.92 29.84
N VAL A 85 2.26 4.65 29.12
CA VAL A 85 1.83 5.68 28.14
C VAL A 85 2.57 5.58 26.80
N ILE A 86 1.92 5.99 25.71
CA ILE A 86 2.59 6.21 24.43
C ILE A 86 3.09 7.66 24.42
N LYS A 87 4.42 7.84 24.41
CA LYS A 87 5.05 9.17 24.39
C LYS A 87 5.24 9.68 22.96
N GLU A 88 5.44 11.01 22.86
CA GLU A 88 5.83 11.66 21.61
C GLU A 88 7.13 11.11 21.05
N SER A 89 7.25 11.16 19.73
CA SER A 89 8.40 10.62 19.02
C SER A 89 9.65 11.47 19.22
N LEU A 90 10.79 10.80 19.41
CA LEU A 90 12.08 11.46 19.62
C LEU A 90 12.93 11.43 18.34
N THR A 91 13.30 12.60 17.82
CA THR A 91 14.18 12.70 16.65
C THR A 91 15.64 12.75 17.09
N LYS A 92 16.49 11.86 16.55
CA LYS A 92 17.96 11.88 16.71
C LYS A 92 18.62 11.98 15.33
N LYS A 93 19.48 12.98 15.13
CA LYS A 93 20.20 13.17 13.85
C LYS A 93 21.16 12.01 13.58
N GLY A 94 21.33 11.65 12.30
CA GLY A 94 22.28 10.63 11.83
C GLY A 94 21.79 9.16 11.92
N ARG A 95 20.63 8.92 12.53
CA ARG A 95 20.06 7.58 12.71
C ARG A 95 18.93 7.30 11.72
N PHE A 96 18.69 6.03 11.42
CA PHE A 96 17.61 5.61 10.53
C PHE A 96 16.81 4.45 11.14
N THR A 97 15.57 4.33 10.70
CA THR A 97 14.68 3.19 11.00
C THR A 97 14.18 2.61 9.69
N LEU A 98 13.88 1.32 9.69
CA LEU A 98 13.27 0.69 8.52
C LEU A 98 11.81 1.13 8.40
N ILE A 99 11.39 1.40 7.16
CA ILE A 99 10.04 1.81 6.82
C ILE A 99 9.30 0.60 6.26
N SER A 100 8.06 0.41 6.71
CA SER A 100 7.19 -0.64 6.18
C SER A 100 6.79 -0.33 4.73
N PRO A 101 6.77 -1.34 3.84
CA PRO A 101 6.16 -1.19 2.51
C PRO A 101 4.68 -0.82 2.58
N ASP A 102 4.16 -0.27 1.49
CA ASP A 102 2.70 -0.19 1.30
C ASP A 102 2.09 -1.59 1.19
N VAL A 103 0.93 -1.79 1.80
CA VAL A 103 0.25 -3.09 1.79
C VAL A 103 -1.21 -2.95 1.41
N SER A 104 -1.79 -4.04 0.90
CA SER A 104 -3.19 -4.09 0.50
C SER A 104 -4.13 -3.92 1.69
N VAL A 105 -5.36 -3.49 1.39
CA VAL A 105 -6.44 -3.37 2.38
C VAL A 105 -6.71 -4.73 3.05
N CYS A 106 -6.81 -4.73 4.38
CA CYS A 106 -7.06 -5.96 5.13
C CYS A 106 -8.54 -6.38 5.06
N PRO A 107 -8.87 -7.67 5.29
CA PRO A 107 -10.25 -8.18 5.27
C PRO A 107 -11.21 -7.41 6.19
N ASP A 108 -10.68 -7.01 7.35
CA ASP A 108 -11.34 -6.17 8.34
C ASP A 108 -11.82 -4.82 7.80
N CYS A 109 -10.95 -4.09 7.09
CA CYS A 109 -11.32 -2.83 6.46
C CYS A 109 -12.20 -3.04 5.23
N LEU A 110 -12.06 -4.16 4.51
CA LEU A 110 -12.98 -4.50 3.41
C LEU A 110 -14.40 -4.76 3.91
N SER A 111 -14.56 -5.44 5.05
CA SER A 111 -15.86 -5.64 5.68
C SER A 111 -16.53 -4.31 6.03
N GLU A 112 -15.79 -3.38 6.64
CA GLU A 112 -16.27 -2.03 6.95
C GLU A 112 -16.59 -1.21 5.67
N LEU A 113 -15.75 -1.33 4.63
CA LEU A 113 -15.95 -0.62 3.35
C LEU A 113 -17.29 -0.94 2.70
N PHE A 114 -17.75 -2.19 2.81
CA PHE A 114 -18.98 -2.67 2.19
C PHE A 114 -20.16 -2.82 3.15
N ASN A 115 -20.02 -2.40 4.42
CA ASN A 115 -21.09 -2.45 5.40
C ASN A 115 -21.88 -1.12 5.41
N PRO A 116 -23.16 -1.08 4.99
CA PRO A 116 -23.97 0.15 4.96
C PRO A 116 -24.19 0.81 6.32
N LYS A 117 -23.97 0.09 7.42
CA LYS A 117 -24.07 0.61 8.79
C LYS A 117 -22.76 1.20 9.29
N ASP A 118 -21.65 0.97 8.60
CA ASP A 118 -20.36 1.55 8.98
C ASP A 118 -20.25 2.99 8.50
N ARG A 119 -19.68 3.86 9.34
CA ARG A 119 -19.45 5.27 9.00
C ARG A 119 -18.46 5.49 7.85
N ARG A 120 -17.69 4.46 7.51
CA ARG A 120 -16.75 4.43 6.38
C ARG A 120 -17.27 3.60 5.21
N TYR A 121 -18.56 3.31 5.17
CA TYR A 121 -19.22 2.71 4.02
C TYR A 121 -18.85 3.46 2.74
N GLN A 122 -18.33 2.72 1.76
CA GLN A 122 -17.85 3.21 0.47
C GLN A 122 -16.77 4.30 0.53
N TYR A 123 -16.03 4.40 1.63
CA TYR A 123 -14.96 5.39 1.77
C TYR A 123 -13.64 4.92 1.12
N PRO A 124 -13.17 5.55 0.02
CA PRO A 124 -12.07 5.03 -0.82
C PRO A 124 -10.68 5.07 -0.17
N PHE A 125 -10.54 5.64 1.03
CA PHE A 125 -9.27 5.76 1.75
C PHE A 125 -9.26 5.03 3.11
N ILE A 126 -10.23 4.16 3.36
CA ILE A 126 -10.28 3.35 4.59
C ILE A 126 -8.98 2.55 4.78
N ASN A 127 -8.44 2.62 5.98
CA ASN A 127 -7.26 1.86 6.41
C ASN A 127 -7.29 1.66 7.94
N CYS A 128 -6.35 0.86 8.43
CA CYS A 128 -6.05 0.70 9.85
C CYS A 128 -4.52 0.55 10.05
N THR A 129 -4.08 0.24 11.28
CA THR A 129 -2.65 0.01 11.56
C THR A 129 -2.04 -1.14 10.76
N ASN A 130 -2.87 -2.08 10.30
CA ASN A 130 -2.45 -3.32 9.65
C ASN A 130 -2.55 -3.28 8.12
N CYS A 131 -2.98 -2.18 7.51
CA CYS A 131 -3.12 -2.08 6.06
C CYS A 131 -2.93 -0.66 5.51
N GLY A 132 -2.92 -0.53 4.18
CA GLY A 132 -2.92 0.74 3.47
C GLY A 132 -1.53 1.34 3.20
N PRO A 133 -1.47 2.61 2.79
CA PRO A 133 -0.23 3.24 2.35
C PRO A 133 0.73 3.48 3.52
N ARG A 134 2.03 3.37 3.23
CA ARG A 134 3.14 3.64 4.13
C ARG A 134 4.21 4.39 3.33
N TYR A 135 5.10 3.67 2.66
CA TYR A 135 6.22 4.27 1.93
C TYR A 135 5.80 5.38 0.95
N THR A 136 4.69 5.19 0.24
CA THR A 136 4.16 6.20 -0.69
C THR A 136 3.73 7.52 -0.05
N ILE A 137 3.47 7.56 1.26
CA ILE A 137 2.96 8.75 1.96
C ILE A 137 3.89 9.28 3.04
N ILE A 138 4.95 8.54 3.41
CA ILE A 138 5.89 8.94 4.47
C ILE A 138 6.89 9.94 3.90
N GLN A 139 6.92 11.14 4.47
CA GLN A 139 7.84 12.20 4.08
C GLN A 139 9.13 12.16 4.89
N ASP A 140 9.05 11.78 6.17
CA ASP A 140 10.20 11.70 7.08
C ASP A 140 9.93 10.77 8.28
N ILE A 141 10.98 10.44 9.03
CA ILE A 141 10.95 9.63 10.25
C ILE A 141 11.31 10.48 11.49
N PRO A 142 10.89 10.13 12.71
CA PRO A 142 10.06 8.97 13.09
C PRO A 142 8.63 9.05 12.54
N TYR A 143 8.02 7.89 12.24
CA TYR A 143 6.71 7.82 11.61
C TYR A 143 5.60 8.38 12.52
N ASP A 144 5.07 9.53 12.14
CA ASP A 144 3.86 10.15 12.69
C ASP A 144 3.13 10.98 11.62
N ARG A 145 1.83 11.23 11.83
CA ARG A 145 0.95 11.92 10.88
C ARG A 145 1.53 13.22 10.30
N PRO A 146 2.17 14.13 11.09
CA PRO A 146 2.73 15.38 10.56
C PRO A 146 3.88 15.18 9.55
N LYS A 147 4.52 14.01 9.56
CA LYS A 147 5.60 13.63 8.63
C LYS A 147 5.09 12.74 7.49
N THR A 148 3.82 12.90 7.12
CA THR A 148 3.18 12.17 6.03
C THR A 148 2.30 13.10 5.20
N THR A 149 1.90 12.65 4.00
CA THR A 149 0.92 13.38 3.18
C THR A 149 -0.46 13.50 3.83
N MET A 150 -0.69 12.84 4.97
CA MET A 150 -1.89 12.99 5.80
C MET A 150 -1.85 14.22 6.71
N ALA A 151 -0.72 14.94 6.80
CA ALA A 151 -0.55 16.11 7.68
C ALA A 151 -1.56 17.23 7.42
N LYS A 152 -1.98 17.42 6.16
CA LYS A 152 -2.96 18.44 5.77
C LYS A 152 -4.42 18.10 6.10
N PHE A 153 -4.68 16.89 6.59
CA PHE A 153 -6.02 16.41 6.93
C PHE A 153 -6.15 16.34 8.45
N THR A 154 -6.79 17.32 9.07
CA THR A 154 -7.03 17.33 10.53
C THR A 154 -8.11 16.32 10.89
N MET A 155 -7.82 15.38 11.80
CA MET A 155 -8.81 14.37 12.23
C MET A 155 -10.06 15.02 12.84
N CYS A 156 -11.26 14.59 12.43
CA CYS A 156 -12.48 14.96 13.11
C CYS A 156 -12.55 14.34 14.51
N VAL A 157 -13.50 14.79 15.34
CA VAL A 157 -13.69 14.31 16.72
C VAL A 157 -13.77 12.78 16.78
N THR A 158 -14.58 12.17 15.93
CA THR A 158 -14.76 10.71 15.90
C THR A 158 -13.48 9.96 15.53
N CYS A 159 -12.73 10.44 14.52
CA CYS A 159 -11.43 9.86 14.18
C CYS A 159 -10.39 10.06 15.30
N SER A 160 -10.45 11.18 16.01
CA SER A 160 -9.58 11.44 17.16
C SER A 160 -9.88 10.49 18.32
N VAL A 161 -11.16 10.22 18.62
CA VAL A 161 -11.54 9.24 19.65
C VAL A 161 -10.98 7.86 19.32
N GLU A 162 -11.21 7.36 18.10
CA GLU A 162 -10.66 6.06 17.67
C GLU A 162 -9.12 6.02 17.71
N TYR A 163 -8.45 7.15 17.44
CA TYR A 163 -7.00 7.25 17.46
C TYR A 163 -6.43 7.13 18.88
N HIS A 164 -7.16 7.60 19.90
CA HIS A 164 -6.75 7.57 21.30
C HIS A 164 -7.33 6.40 22.11
N ASP A 165 -8.32 5.68 21.58
CA ASP A 165 -8.94 4.52 22.23
C ASP A 165 -8.11 3.24 22.02
N PRO A 166 -7.49 2.67 23.09
CA PRO A 166 -6.65 1.47 22.98
C PRO A 166 -7.39 0.20 22.56
N THR A 167 -8.72 0.18 22.71
CA THR A 167 -9.56 -0.95 22.31
C THR A 167 -9.92 -0.90 20.83
N ASN A 168 -9.69 0.24 20.17
CA ASN A 168 -10.00 0.43 18.77
C ASN A 168 -8.85 -0.04 17.87
N ARG A 169 -9.17 -0.70 16.77
CA ARG A 169 -8.17 -1.11 15.74
C ARG A 169 -7.45 0.05 15.05
N ARG A 170 -7.96 1.27 15.21
CA ARG A 170 -7.35 2.51 14.70
C ARG A 170 -6.57 3.28 15.76
N PHE A 171 -6.35 2.68 16.95
CA PHE A 171 -5.48 3.22 17.97
C PHE A 171 -4.09 3.54 17.38
N HIS A 172 -3.67 4.80 17.44
CA HIS A 172 -2.45 5.33 16.80
C HIS A 172 -2.27 5.01 15.29
N ALA A 173 -3.35 4.75 14.55
CA ALA A 173 -3.31 4.68 13.10
C ALA A 173 -3.06 6.08 12.51
N GLN A 174 -1.80 6.38 12.20
CA GLN A 174 -1.41 7.70 11.65
C GLN A 174 -2.19 8.13 10.41
N PRO A 175 -2.56 7.24 9.45
CA PRO A 175 -3.34 7.61 8.29
C PRO A 175 -4.87 7.47 8.51
N ASN A 176 -5.33 7.42 9.77
CA ASN A 176 -6.76 7.34 10.08
C ASN A 176 -7.50 8.55 9.50
N ALA A 177 -8.64 8.27 8.86
CA ALA A 177 -9.52 9.27 8.28
C ALA A 177 -10.92 8.68 8.04
N CYS A 178 -11.85 9.55 7.68
CA CYS A 178 -13.23 9.22 7.28
C CYS A 178 -13.72 10.24 6.23
N PRO A 179 -14.92 10.09 5.66
CA PRO A 179 -15.46 11.03 4.66
C PRO A 179 -15.52 12.50 5.09
N GLU A 180 -15.53 12.79 6.40
CA GLU A 180 -15.62 14.16 6.94
C GLU A 180 -14.26 14.88 6.96
N CYS A 181 -13.19 14.18 7.34
CA CYS A 181 -11.88 14.79 7.61
C CYS A 181 -10.78 14.35 6.66
N GLY A 182 -11.06 13.35 5.83
CA GLY A 182 -10.08 12.69 5.01
C GLY A 182 -10.04 13.16 3.57
N PRO A 183 -9.22 12.48 2.75
CA PRO A 183 -9.18 12.73 1.33
C PRO A 183 -10.52 12.42 0.64
N SER A 184 -10.75 13.09 -0.49
CA SER A 184 -11.90 12.89 -1.37
C SER A 184 -11.44 12.60 -2.80
N ILE A 185 -12.31 11.92 -3.55
CA ILE A 185 -12.12 11.65 -4.98
C ILE A 185 -12.90 12.66 -5.83
N THR A 186 -12.41 12.92 -7.03
CA THR A 186 -13.03 13.81 -8.04
C THR A 186 -12.93 13.17 -9.41
N PHE A 187 -13.97 13.28 -10.22
CA PHE A 187 -14.02 12.81 -11.59
C PHE A 187 -13.95 14.00 -12.53
N VAL A 188 -12.93 13.98 -13.38
CA VAL A 188 -12.45 15.14 -14.15
C VAL A 188 -12.37 14.76 -15.63
N LYS A 189 -12.76 15.69 -16.50
CA LYS A 189 -12.67 15.53 -17.95
C LYS A 189 -11.24 15.83 -18.44
N ARG A 190 -10.88 15.40 -19.64
CA ARG A 190 -9.52 15.61 -20.20
C ARG A 190 -9.02 17.05 -20.27
N ASN A 191 -9.90 18.05 -20.16
CA ASN A 191 -9.57 19.49 -20.12
C ASN A 191 -9.35 20.02 -18.68
N GLY A 192 -9.43 19.16 -17.65
CA GLY A 192 -9.31 19.56 -16.24
C GLY A 192 -10.63 19.98 -15.57
N GLU A 193 -11.74 19.97 -16.29
CA GLU A 193 -13.06 20.32 -15.74
C GLU A 193 -13.55 19.24 -14.77
N ILE A 194 -13.85 19.62 -13.53
CA ILE A 194 -14.46 18.73 -12.52
C ILE A 194 -15.92 18.51 -12.88
N LEU A 195 -16.31 17.25 -13.09
CA LEU A 195 -17.69 16.87 -13.40
C LEU A 195 -18.44 16.43 -12.15
N PHE A 196 -17.80 15.58 -11.33
CA PHE A 196 -18.41 14.99 -10.15
C PHE A 196 -17.39 14.81 -9.03
N GLU A 197 -17.87 14.70 -7.80
CA GLU A 197 -17.05 14.48 -6.62
C GLU A 197 -17.54 13.27 -5.82
N LYS A 198 -16.73 12.79 -4.87
CA LYS A 198 -17.11 11.79 -3.87
C LYS A 198 -17.76 10.55 -4.51
N LYS A 199 -18.99 10.21 -4.12
CA LYS A 199 -19.63 8.95 -4.53
C LYS A 199 -19.95 8.97 -6.02
N GLU A 200 -20.48 10.08 -6.50
CA GLU A 200 -20.84 10.32 -7.90
C GLU A 200 -19.60 10.25 -8.81
N ALA A 201 -18.41 10.65 -8.32
CA ALA A 201 -17.16 10.48 -9.04
C ALA A 201 -16.79 9.00 -9.26
N MET A 202 -16.98 8.15 -8.26
CA MET A 202 -16.75 6.70 -8.38
C MET A 202 -17.74 6.07 -9.37
N GLU A 203 -19.02 6.38 -9.23
CA GLU A 203 -20.08 5.87 -10.12
C GLU A 203 -19.82 6.31 -11.58
N SER A 204 -19.43 7.56 -11.79
CA SER A 204 -19.09 8.10 -13.12
C SER A 204 -17.89 7.41 -13.75
N ALA A 205 -16.85 7.10 -12.97
CA ALA A 205 -15.70 6.35 -13.46
C ALA A 205 -16.09 4.94 -13.91
N ILE A 206 -16.96 4.26 -13.15
CA ILE A 206 -17.47 2.92 -13.50
C ILE A 206 -18.31 2.99 -14.78
N ILE A 207 -19.22 3.95 -14.89
CA ILE A 207 -20.06 4.14 -16.10
C ILE A 207 -19.17 4.42 -17.32
N ALA A 208 -18.23 5.35 -17.20
CA ALA A 208 -17.33 5.68 -18.31
C ALA A 208 -16.50 4.46 -18.78
N LEU A 209 -15.99 3.65 -17.85
CA LEU A 209 -15.29 2.41 -18.19
C LEU A 209 -16.20 1.39 -18.88
N LYS A 210 -17.45 1.23 -18.42
CA LYS A 210 -18.46 0.36 -19.07
C LYS A 210 -18.79 0.85 -20.48
N ASP A 211 -18.82 2.16 -20.71
CA ASP A 211 -19.01 2.78 -22.02
C ASP A 211 -17.76 2.69 -22.93
N GLY A 212 -16.69 2.05 -22.44
CA GLY A 212 -15.46 1.83 -23.20
C GLY A 212 -14.52 3.04 -23.24
N ALA A 213 -14.65 3.98 -22.29
CA ALA A 213 -13.69 5.07 -22.10
C ALA A 213 -12.37 4.57 -21.50
N ILE A 214 -11.30 5.34 -21.69
CA ILE A 214 -10.03 5.18 -20.99
C ILE A 214 -10.02 6.17 -19.82
N VAL A 215 -9.88 5.68 -18.59
CA VAL A 215 -9.85 6.52 -17.39
C VAL A 215 -8.46 6.46 -16.75
N ALA A 216 -7.84 7.62 -16.51
CA ALA A 216 -6.63 7.72 -15.71
C ALA A 216 -7.02 7.78 -14.22
N ILE A 217 -6.61 6.78 -13.44
CA ILE A 217 -7.02 6.59 -12.04
C ILE A 217 -5.81 6.85 -11.14
N LYS A 218 -5.92 7.79 -10.20
CA LYS A 218 -4.85 8.04 -9.22
C LYS A 218 -4.81 6.92 -8.18
N GLY A 219 -3.85 6.01 -8.32
CA GLY A 219 -3.64 4.88 -7.43
C GLY A 219 -2.85 5.24 -6.16
N LEU A 220 -2.24 4.21 -5.56
CA LEU A 220 -1.47 4.36 -4.32
C LEU A 220 -0.06 4.94 -4.56
N GLY A 221 0.64 4.44 -5.59
CA GLY A 221 2.02 4.84 -5.93
C GLY A 221 2.16 5.65 -7.22
N GLY A 222 1.05 5.92 -7.91
CA GLY A 222 0.99 6.73 -9.12
C GLY A 222 -0.30 6.49 -9.88
N PHE A 223 -0.40 7.07 -11.08
CA PHE A 223 -1.58 6.93 -11.93
C PHE A 223 -1.59 5.61 -12.71
N HIS A 224 -2.77 5.03 -12.91
CA HIS A 224 -3.03 3.95 -13.86
C HIS A 224 -3.88 4.44 -15.01
N LEU A 225 -3.55 4.05 -16.24
CA LEU A 225 -4.47 4.12 -17.38
C LEU A 225 -5.30 2.84 -17.40
N CYS A 226 -6.62 3.02 -17.32
CA CYS A 226 -7.59 1.96 -17.13
C CYS A 226 -8.63 1.90 -18.25
N CYS A 227 -8.96 0.69 -18.71
CA CYS A 227 -10.10 0.41 -19.58
C CYS A 227 -10.57 -1.04 -19.35
N ASP A 228 -11.80 -1.37 -19.76
CA ASP A 228 -12.30 -2.75 -19.73
C ASP A 228 -11.43 -3.66 -20.63
N ALA A 229 -10.88 -4.73 -20.06
CA ALA A 229 -10.01 -5.67 -20.76
C ALA A 229 -10.76 -6.59 -21.73
N MET A 230 -12.09 -6.71 -21.58
CA MET A 230 -12.96 -7.45 -22.50
C MET A 230 -13.42 -6.57 -23.68
N ASN A 231 -13.30 -5.25 -23.58
CA ASN A 231 -13.62 -4.32 -24.66
C ASN A 231 -12.43 -4.16 -25.61
N ASP A 232 -12.38 -5.00 -26.66
CA ASP A 232 -11.28 -5.01 -27.64
C ASP A 232 -10.99 -3.64 -28.28
N LYS A 233 -12.04 -2.85 -28.55
CA LYS A 233 -11.89 -1.49 -29.12
C LYS A 233 -11.19 -0.56 -28.14
N ALA A 234 -11.55 -0.61 -26.85
CA ALA A 234 -10.93 0.22 -25.82
C ALA A 234 -9.46 -0.15 -25.59
N VAL A 235 -9.14 -1.46 -25.54
CA VAL A 235 -7.77 -1.96 -25.36
C VAL A 235 -6.88 -1.56 -26.55
N LYS A 236 -7.36 -1.71 -27.78
CA LYS A 236 -6.64 -1.27 -28.99
C LYS A 236 -6.40 0.23 -29.00
N ARG A 237 -7.44 1.03 -28.68
CA ARG A 237 -7.32 2.50 -28.57
C ARG A 237 -6.28 2.92 -27.52
N LEU A 238 -6.28 2.27 -26.36
CA LEU A 238 -5.28 2.51 -25.32
C LEU A 238 -3.86 2.19 -25.82
N ARG A 239 -3.69 1.07 -26.54
CA ARG A 239 -2.40 0.65 -27.09
C ARG A 239 -1.86 1.64 -28.11
N GLU A 240 -2.71 2.09 -29.04
CA GLU A 240 -2.39 3.09 -30.06
C GLU A 240 -1.98 4.41 -29.40
N LYS A 241 -2.81 4.95 -28.50
CA LYS A 241 -2.54 6.23 -27.82
C LYS A 241 -1.29 6.18 -26.94
N LYS A 242 -1.01 5.05 -26.27
CA LYS A 242 0.19 4.87 -25.43
C LYS A 242 1.45 4.54 -26.25
N ARG A 243 1.34 4.38 -27.58
CA ARG A 243 2.44 4.00 -28.50
C ARG A 243 3.17 2.74 -28.06
N LYS A 244 2.45 1.79 -27.46
CA LYS A 244 3.02 0.59 -26.84
C LYS A 244 2.83 -0.62 -27.75
N SER A 245 3.76 -0.91 -28.65
CA SER A 245 3.61 -1.93 -29.70
C SER A 245 3.21 -3.31 -29.15
N ASN A 246 4.12 -4.02 -28.47
CA ASN A 246 3.89 -5.42 -28.07
C ASN A 246 4.01 -5.68 -26.55
N LYS A 247 4.46 -4.71 -25.75
CA LYS A 247 4.61 -4.91 -24.29
C LYS A 247 3.23 -5.22 -23.67
N PRO A 248 3.07 -6.31 -22.89
CA PRO A 248 1.79 -6.68 -22.29
C PRO A 248 1.24 -5.59 -21.35
N PHE A 249 -0.08 -5.56 -21.25
CA PHE A 249 -0.78 -4.84 -20.18
C PHE A 249 -1.01 -5.75 -18.98
N ALA A 250 -0.88 -5.18 -17.79
CA ALA A 250 -1.30 -5.85 -16.58
C ALA A 250 -2.81 -5.70 -16.42
N LEU A 251 -3.46 -6.74 -15.90
CA LEU A 251 -4.87 -6.78 -15.59
C LEU A 251 -5.08 -6.73 -14.08
N MET A 252 -6.15 -6.08 -13.66
CA MET A 252 -6.74 -6.28 -12.34
C MET A 252 -8.06 -7.01 -12.53
N ALA A 253 -8.32 -8.02 -11.71
CA ALA A 253 -9.59 -8.73 -11.69
C ALA A 253 -10.23 -8.67 -10.30
N ALA A 254 -11.53 -8.90 -10.23
CA ALA A 254 -12.31 -8.78 -9.00
C ALA A 254 -11.80 -9.72 -7.88
N ASP A 255 -11.52 -10.97 -8.25
CA ASP A 255 -11.12 -12.05 -7.34
C ASP A 255 -10.31 -13.12 -8.09
N THR A 256 -9.83 -14.11 -7.35
CA THR A 256 -9.04 -15.21 -7.91
C THR A 256 -9.86 -16.10 -8.84
N ASP A 257 -11.15 -16.27 -8.58
CA ASP A 257 -12.01 -17.13 -9.41
C ASP A 257 -12.20 -16.52 -10.80
N THR A 258 -12.33 -15.20 -10.87
CA THR A 258 -12.33 -14.45 -12.13
C THR A 258 -11.01 -14.60 -12.87
N ILE A 259 -9.85 -14.54 -12.18
CA ILE A 259 -8.53 -14.79 -12.80
C ILE A 259 -8.45 -16.20 -13.39
N LYS A 260 -8.97 -17.21 -12.69
CA LYS A 260 -9.00 -18.61 -13.15
C LYS A 260 -9.79 -18.81 -14.46
N THR A 261 -10.67 -17.88 -14.82
CA THR A 261 -11.37 -17.92 -16.12
C THR A 261 -10.48 -17.57 -17.32
N PHE A 262 -9.37 -16.85 -17.10
CA PHE A 262 -8.49 -16.37 -18.17
C PHE A 262 -7.00 -16.69 -18.00
N CYS A 263 -6.58 -17.20 -16.85
CA CYS A 263 -5.22 -17.68 -16.57
C CYS A 263 -5.24 -19.07 -15.94
N ALA A 264 -4.22 -19.87 -16.22
CA ALA A 264 -3.93 -21.08 -15.44
C ALA A 264 -3.28 -20.67 -14.11
N VAL A 265 -3.98 -20.91 -13.00
CA VAL A 265 -3.56 -20.52 -11.63
C VAL A 265 -3.22 -21.77 -10.83
N SER A 266 -1.97 -21.86 -10.35
CA SER A 266 -1.54 -22.89 -9.39
C SER A 266 -1.78 -22.45 -7.93
N GLU A 267 -1.66 -23.37 -6.97
CA GLU A 267 -1.77 -23.01 -5.55
C GLU A 267 -0.73 -21.96 -5.09
N PRO A 268 0.57 -22.05 -5.48
CA PRO A 268 1.53 -20.97 -5.23
C PRO A 268 1.13 -19.63 -5.85
N ASP A 269 0.45 -19.63 -7.01
CA ASP A 269 -0.02 -18.42 -7.67
C ASP A 269 -1.14 -17.76 -6.87
N GLU A 270 -2.11 -18.56 -6.41
CA GLU A 270 -3.21 -18.09 -5.58
C GLU A 270 -2.71 -17.46 -4.27
N LYS A 271 -1.71 -18.09 -3.63
CA LYS A 271 -1.08 -17.53 -2.42
C LYS A 271 -0.37 -16.20 -2.70
N ALA A 272 0.32 -16.07 -3.84
CA ALA A 272 0.99 -14.84 -4.22
C ALA A 272 -0.02 -13.71 -4.55
N LEU A 273 -1.12 -14.03 -5.24
CA LEU A 273 -2.18 -13.07 -5.55
C LEU A 273 -2.85 -12.53 -4.29
N LYS A 274 -3.16 -13.40 -3.33
CA LYS A 274 -3.81 -13.06 -2.04
C LYS A 274 -2.85 -12.46 -1.00
N SER A 275 -1.56 -12.33 -1.33
CA SER A 275 -0.58 -11.73 -0.44
C SER A 275 -0.88 -10.25 -0.17
N LYS A 276 -0.41 -9.74 0.98
CA LYS A 276 -0.55 -8.33 1.35
C LYS A 276 0.20 -7.40 0.40
N GLU A 277 1.20 -7.92 -0.29
CA GLU A 277 1.96 -7.22 -1.32
C GLU A 277 1.14 -7.05 -2.61
N SER A 278 0.17 -7.94 -2.86
CA SER A 278 -0.74 -7.94 -4.02
C SER A 278 -0.05 -7.55 -5.33
N PRO A 279 0.98 -8.31 -5.77
CA PRO A 279 1.75 -7.99 -6.96
C PRO A 279 0.99 -8.37 -8.24
N ILE A 280 1.49 -7.90 -9.39
CA ILE A 280 1.14 -8.45 -10.70
C ILE A 280 1.85 -9.79 -10.84
N LEU A 281 1.09 -10.87 -10.99
CA LEU A 281 1.61 -12.22 -11.18
C LEU A 281 1.50 -12.61 -12.65
N LEU A 282 2.61 -13.05 -13.25
CA LEU A 282 2.62 -13.57 -14.62
C LEU A 282 2.19 -15.04 -14.64
N MET A 283 1.07 -15.32 -15.31
CA MET A 283 0.46 -16.65 -15.41
C MET A 283 0.19 -17.02 -16.87
N PRO A 284 0.20 -18.33 -17.22
CA PRO A 284 -0.15 -18.76 -18.56
C PRO A 284 -1.60 -18.37 -18.92
N LYS A 285 -1.78 -17.77 -20.09
CA LYS A 285 -3.08 -17.41 -20.65
C LYS A 285 -3.88 -18.66 -21.01
N LEU A 286 -5.17 -18.65 -20.71
CA LEU A 286 -6.12 -19.65 -21.22
C LEU A 286 -6.70 -19.19 -22.57
N PRO A 287 -6.98 -20.11 -23.51
CA PRO A 287 -7.67 -19.77 -24.75
C PRO A 287 -9.12 -19.35 -24.48
N GLN A 288 -9.69 -18.55 -25.39
CA GLN A 288 -11.13 -18.19 -25.41
C GLN A 288 -11.65 -17.54 -24.11
N SER A 289 -10.82 -16.75 -23.44
CA SER A 289 -11.14 -16.16 -22.14
C SER A 289 -11.99 -14.88 -22.18
N GLY A 290 -12.35 -14.39 -23.37
CA GLY A 290 -13.06 -13.12 -23.56
C GLY A 290 -12.20 -11.87 -23.32
N ILE A 291 -10.97 -12.02 -22.80
CA ILE A 291 -9.97 -10.94 -22.74
C ILE A 291 -9.47 -10.64 -24.14
N SER A 292 -9.39 -9.36 -24.50
CA SER A 292 -8.84 -8.93 -25.80
C SER A 292 -7.40 -9.44 -26.00
N ASP A 293 -7.12 -9.99 -27.17
CA ASP A 293 -5.76 -10.40 -27.55
C ASP A 293 -4.77 -9.22 -27.56
N ALA A 294 -5.29 -7.99 -27.72
CA ALA A 294 -4.49 -6.78 -27.64
C ALA A 294 -3.98 -6.49 -26.22
N VAL A 295 -4.38 -7.23 -25.18
CA VAL A 295 -3.77 -7.13 -23.84
C VAL A 295 -2.34 -7.67 -23.85
N SER A 296 -2.10 -8.82 -24.46
CA SER A 296 -0.82 -9.52 -24.48
C SER A 296 -0.59 -10.18 -25.85
N PRO A 297 -0.38 -9.37 -26.91
CA PRO A 297 -0.27 -9.89 -28.27
C PRO A 297 0.98 -10.76 -28.42
N ASN A 298 0.84 -11.92 -29.08
CA ASN A 298 1.94 -12.86 -29.34
C ASN A 298 2.68 -13.32 -28.07
N ASN A 299 1.99 -13.36 -26.93
CA ASN A 299 2.56 -13.79 -25.66
C ASN A 299 1.60 -14.73 -24.93
N ASN A 300 2.13 -15.87 -24.48
CA ASN A 300 1.36 -16.91 -23.79
C ASN A 300 1.12 -16.59 -22.32
N TYR A 301 1.54 -15.44 -21.82
CA TYR A 301 1.37 -15.02 -20.43
C TYR A 301 0.55 -13.74 -20.31
N ILE A 302 -0.25 -13.68 -19.25
CA ILE A 302 -0.94 -12.48 -18.78
C ILE A 302 -0.39 -12.14 -17.40
N GLY A 303 -0.15 -10.85 -17.14
CA GLY A 303 0.08 -10.34 -15.80
C GLY A 303 -1.24 -9.94 -15.17
N ALA A 304 -1.63 -10.57 -14.06
CA ALA A 304 -2.85 -10.22 -13.34
C ALA A 304 -2.60 -9.94 -11.85
N MET A 305 -3.37 -9.04 -11.26
CA MET A 305 -3.35 -8.70 -9.84
C MET A 305 -4.77 -8.59 -9.26
N LEU A 306 -4.88 -8.61 -7.94
CA LEU A 306 -6.13 -8.38 -7.21
C LEU A 306 -6.30 -6.92 -6.77
N PRO A 307 -7.52 -6.47 -6.42
CA PRO A 307 -7.78 -5.11 -5.98
C PRO A 307 -7.14 -4.86 -4.61
N TYR A 308 -6.08 -4.04 -4.60
CA TYR A 308 -5.28 -3.83 -3.38
C TYR A 308 -5.58 -2.55 -2.60
N THR A 309 -6.35 -1.61 -3.15
CA THR A 309 -6.81 -0.40 -2.44
C THR A 309 -8.33 -0.44 -2.24
N PRO A 310 -8.90 0.31 -1.28
CA PRO A 310 -10.34 0.42 -1.16
C PRO A 310 -10.98 0.99 -2.44
N MET A 311 -10.33 1.96 -3.07
CA MET A 311 -10.79 2.52 -4.35
C MET A 311 -10.87 1.47 -5.46
N HIS A 312 -9.89 0.57 -5.56
CA HIS A 312 -9.94 -0.55 -6.51
C HIS A 312 -11.11 -1.50 -6.20
N ASN A 313 -11.30 -1.83 -4.92
CA ASN A 313 -12.44 -2.66 -4.50
C ASN A 313 -13.78 -1.99 -4.84
N LEU A 314 -13.90 -0.66 -4.69
CA LEU A 314 -15.09 0.08 -5.09
C LEU A 314 -15.31 0.08 -6.61
N LEU A 315 -14.27 0.17 -7.44
CA LEU A 315 -14.43 0.04 -8.89
C LEU A 315 -15.08 -1.30 -9.27
N PHE A 316 -14.67 -2.39 -8.63
CA PHE A 316 -15.23 -3.71 -8.90
C PHE A 316 -16.59 -3.94 -8.25
N PHE A 317 -16.83 -3.48 -7.03
CA PHE A 317 -17.99 -3.91 -6.24
C PHE A 317 -18.94 -2.79 -5.80
N SER A 318 -18.66 -1.52 -6.12
CA SER A 318 -19.61 -0.45 -5.84
C SER A 318 -20.87 -0.65 -6.68
N PRO A 319 -22.07 -0.57 -6.08
CA PRO A 319 -23.32 -0.72 -6.80
C PRO A 319 -23.45 0.49 -7.73
N VAL A 320 -23.63 0.21 -9.01
CA VAL A 320 -24.01 1.19 -10.01
C VAL A 320 -25.30 0.69 -10.65
N ALA A 321 -26.32 1.54 -10.66
CA ALA A 321 -27.70 1.16 -11.01
C ALA A 321 -28.28 0.06 -10.08
N THR A 322 -29.05 -0.88 -10.62
CA THR A 322 -29.80 -1.90 -9.86
C THR A 322 -28.98 -3.15 -9.47
N GLN A 323 -27.65 -3.14 -9.66
CA GLN A 323 -26.80 -4.29 -9.33
C GLN A 323 -26.43 -4.37 -7.85
N SER A 324 -26.52 -5.58 -7.29
CA SER A 324 -26.04 -5.94 -5.94
C SER A 324 -24.51 -5.98 -5.89
N PHE A 325 -23.94 -5.77 -4.69
CA PHE A 325 -22.51 -5.93 -4.37
C PHE A 325 -21.93 -7.30 -4.74
N SER A 326 -22.77 -8.31 -4.98
CA SER A 326 -22.37 -9.68 -5.26
C SER A 326 -21.88 -9.93 -6.69
N ILE A 327 -22.09 -8.97 -7.60
CA ILE A 327 -21.68 -9.09 -9.01
C ILE A 327 -20.64 -8.00 -9.29
N PRO A 328 -19.42 -8.36 -9.74
CA PRO A 328 -18.43 -7.36 -10.06
C PRO A 328 -18.86 -6.55 -11.30
N ASN A 329 -18.58 -5.25 -11.29
CA ASN A 329 -18.81 -4.34 -12.42
C ASN A 329 -18.02 -4.73 -13.67
N PHE A 330 -16.90 -5.42 -13.49
CA PHE A 330 -15.97 -5.83 -14.54
C PHE A 330 -15.36 -7.18 -14.20
N ASN A 331 -15.10 -8.02 -15.20
CA ASN A 331 -14.31 -9.24 -14.99
C ASN A 331 -12.81 -8.89 -14.87
N ALA A 332 -12.32 -8.02 -15.75
CA ALA A 332 -10.95 -7.55 -15.70
C ALA A 332 -10.82 -6.14 -16.27
N LEU A 333 -10.00 -5.32 -15.62
CA LEU A 333 -9.61 -4.00 -16.07
C LEU A 333 -8.13 -4.01 -16.43
N VAL A 334 -7.77 -3.37 -17.54
CA VAL A 334 -6.37 -3.03 -17.80
C VAL A 334 -5.91 -2.04 -16.74
N MET A 335 -4.75 -2.27 -16.13
CA MET A 335 -4.13 -1.38 -15.15
C MET A 335 -2.66 -1.19 -15.52
N THR A 336 -2.38 -0.28 -16.45
CA THR A 336 -1.01 0.05 -16.87
C THR A 336 -0.59 1.39 -16.30
N SER A 337 0.71 1.57 -16.05
CA SER A 337 1.29 2.84 -15.56
C SER A 337 0.81 4.05 -16.37
N GLY A 338 0.46 5.14 -15.68
CA GLY A 338 0.05 6.41 -16.25
C GLY A 338 1.25 7.26 -16.59
N ASN A 339 1.88 6.95 -17.72
CA ASN A 339 3.03 7.66 -18.28
C ASN A 339 3.03 7.54 -19.80
N LEU A 340 3.71 8.46 -20.48
CA LEU A 340 4.07 8.33 -21.89
C LEU A 340 5.32 7.43 -21.95
N SER A 341 5.22 6.26 -22.60
CA SER A 341 6.32 5.35 -22.98
C SER A 341 7.60 5.35 -22.12
N GLU A 342 7.75 4.38 -21.21
CA GLU A 342 8.95 4.12 -20.36
C GLU A 342 9.40 5.24 -19.40
N GLU A 343 8.78 6.42 -19.43
CA GLU A 343 8.94 7.45 -18.40
C GLU A 343 8.46 6.97 -17.01
N PRO A 344 8.94 7.60 -15.92
CA PRO A 344 8.40 7.35 -14.59
C PRO A 344 6.90 7.58 -14.49
N ILE A 345 6.22 6.81 -13.64
CA ILE A 345 4.79 6.97 -13.37
C ILE A 345 4.48 8.37 -12.82
N VAL A 346 3.46 9.02 -13.37
CA VAL A 346 2.96 10.31 -12.90
C VAL A 346 2.34 10.13 -11.51
N ILE A 347 2.50 11.13 -10.64
CA ILE A 347 1.95 11.13 -9.26
C ILE A 347 1.16 12.39 -8.90
N ASP A 348 1.42 13.51 -9.59
CA ASP A 348 0.72 14.77 -9.38
C ASP A 348 -0.57 14.86 -10.22
N ASN A 349 -1.58 15.56 -9.70
CA ASN A 349 -2.87 15.69 -10.38
C ASN A 349 -2.77 16.57 -11.62
N ASN A 350 -2.07 17.70 -11.54
CA ASN A 350 -1.96 18.63 -12.64
C ASN A 350 -1.07 18.03 -13.75
N GLU A 351 0.04 17.42 -13.35
CA GLU A 351 0.91 16.68 -14.27
C GLU A 351 0.14 15.57 -15.01
N ALA A 352 -0.75 14.84 -14.31
CA ALA A 352 -1.53 13.78 -14.93
C ALA A 352 -2.49 14.33 -16.00
N VAL A 353 -3.23 15.39 -15.69
CA VAL A 353 -4.14 16.02 -16.67
C VAL A 353 -3.35 16.57 -17.86
N GLU A 354 -2.23 17.25 -17.61
CA GLU A 354 -1.38 17.79 -18.68
C GLU A 354 -0.84 16.69 -19.59
N ARG A 355 -0.17 15.68 -19.02
CA ARG A 355 0.59 14.67 -19.79
C ARG A 355 -0.26 13.55 -20.35
N LEU A 356 -1.36 13.19 -19.69
CA LEU A 356 -2.16 12.02 -20.06
C LEU A 356 -3.46 12.38 -20.80
N SER A 357 -3.77 13.67 -20.99
CA SER A 357 -5.01 14.13 -21.64
C SER A 357 -5.18 13.66 -23.08
N ASP A 358 -4.10 13.33 -23.79
CA ASP A 358 -4.16 12.73 -25.13
C ASP A 358 -4.48 11.23 -25.09
N ILE A 359 -4.22 10.58 -23.96
CA ILE A 359 -4.44 9.15 -23.76
C ILE A 359 -5.81 8.91 -23.13
N ALA A 360 -6.03 9.46 -21.93
CA ALA A 360 -7.21 9.26 -21.11
C ALA A 360 -8.35 10.20 -21.53
N ASP A 361 -9.55 9.65 -21.57
CA ASP A 361 -10.78 10.38 -21.85
C ASP A 361 -11.27 11.12 -20.58
N TYR A 362 -11.04 10.50 -19.40
CA TYR A 362 -11.37 11.03 -18.07
C TYR A 362 -10.30 10.71 -17.03
N PHE A 363 -10.40 11.37 -15.88
CA PHE A 363 -9.50 11.24 -14.75
C PHE A 363 -10.28 11.02 -13.46
N LEU A 364 -9.92 9.99 -12.69
CA LEU A 364 -10.38 9.80 -11.31
C LEU A 364 -9.24 10.19 -10.37
N LEU A 365 -9.32 11.40 -9.84
CA LEU A 365 -8.28 12.03 -9.02
C LEU A 365 -8.62 11.96 -7.53
N HIS A 366 -7.61 12.21 -6.69
CA HIS A 366 -7.83 12.49 -5.27
C HIS A 366 -6.84 13.51 -4.71
N ASN A 367 -7.23 14.13 -3.59
CA ASN A 367 -6.45 15.18 -2.93
C ASN A 367 -5.43 14.67 -1.90
N ARG A 368 -5.29 13.36 -1.68
CA ARG A 368 -4.11 12.82 -0.97
C ARG A 368 -2.90 12.84 -1.89
N ASP A 369 -1.81 13.46 -1.46
CA ASP A 369 -0.59 13.49 -2.26
C ASP A 369 0.10 12.12 -2.19
N ILE A 370 0.72 11.75 -3.29
CA ILE A 370 1.64 10.61 -3.38
C ILE A 370 3.02 11.23 -3.26
N TYR A 371 3.73 10.96 -2.16
CA TYR A 371 5.05 11.50 -1.95
C TYR A 371 6.07 10.71 -2.76
N MET A 372 6.10 9.38 -2.56
CA MET A 372 6.97 8.48 -3.33
C MET A 372 6.22 7.80 -4.46
N ARG A 373 6.75 7.95 -5.68
CA ARG A 373 6.31 7.18 -6.84
C ARG A 373 6.74 5.74 -6.71
N VAL A 374 5.82 4.81 -6.92
CA VAL A 374 6.09 3.37 -6.82
C VAL A 374 5.21 2.62 -7.83
N ASP A 375 5.85 1.98 -8.81
CA ASP A 375 5.19 1.05 -9.72
C ASP A 375 4.62 -0.19 -9.00
N ASP A 376 3.68 -0.88 -9.65
CA ASP A 376 3.26 -2.20 -9.24
C ASP A 376 4.42 -3.21 -9.41
N SER A 377 4.65 -4.03 -8.39
CA SER A 377 5.61 -5.13 -8.47
C SER A 377 5.13 -6.22 -9.43
N VAL A 378 6.08 -6.86 -10.11
CA VAL A 378 5.80 -7.98 -11.02
C VAL A 378 6.57 -9.20 -10.57
N VAL A 379 5.84 -10.30 -10.36
CA VAL A 379 6.39 -11.59 -9.93
C VAL A 379 5.97 -12.69 -10.90
N ARG A 380 6.75 -13.77 -10.92
CA ARG A 380 6.42 -15.01 -11.62
C ARG A 380 6.82 -16.18 -10.76
N ASN A 381 5.93 -17.15 -10.58
CA ASN A 381 6.30 -18.41 -9.96
C ASN A 381 7.03 -19.29 -10.97
N PHE A 382 8.16 -19.87 -10.54
CA PHE A 382 8.94 -20.81 -11.32
C PHE A 382 9.49 -21.90 -10.41
N LYS A 383 9.14 -23.17 -10.68
CA LYS A 383 9.47 -24.33 -9.82
C LYS A 383 9.10 -24.07 -8.35
N ASP A 384 7.83 -23.70 -8.13
CA ASP A 384 7.23 -23.42 -6.80
C ASP A 384 7.90 -22.31 -5.98
N LYS A 385 8.71 -21.47 -6.64
CA LYS A 385 9.36 -20.31 -6.02
C LYS A 385 8.96 -19.03 -6.74
N ALA A 386 8.52 -18.05 -5.97
CA ALA A 386 8.28 -16.70 -6.48
C ALA A 386 9.61 -16.06 -6.90
N ARG A 387 9.66 -15.59 -8.14
CA ARG A 387 10.78 -14.83 -8.71
C ARG A 387 10.32 -13.41 -9.02
N MET A 388 11.05 -12.45 -8.48
CA MET A 388 10.80 -11.04 -8.73
C MET A 388 11.30 -10.67 -10.11
N ILE A 389 10.44 -10.07 -10.93
CA ILE A 389 10.79 -9.45 -12.21
C ILE A 389 10.94 -7.94 -12.02
N ARG A 390 10.05 -7.35 -11.22
CA ARG A 390 10.09 -5.93 -10.85
C ARG A 390 9.80 -5.78 -9.37
N ARG A 391 10.80 -5.33 -8.61
CA ARG A 391 10.70 -5.07 -7.18
C ARG A 391 10.25 -3.62 -6.93
N ALA A 392 9.00 -3.40 -6.55
CA ALA A 392 8.43 -2.09 -6.28
C ALA A 392 7.37 -2.16 -5.17
N ARG A 393 6.12 -1.74 -5.41
CA ARG A 393 5.03 -1.69 -4.40
C ARG A 393 4.85 -3.02 -3.68
N GLY A 394 4.60 -2.98 -2.38
CA GLY A 394 4.48 -4.19 -1.54
C GLY A 394 5.81 -4.66 -0.98
N TYR A 395 6.93 -4.38 -1.66
CA TYR A 395 8.23 -4.88 -1.26
C TYR A 395 9.18 -3.75 -0.85
N VAL A 396 9.16 -2.60 -1.51
CA VAL A 396 10.02 -1.46 -1.16
C VAL A 396 9.38 -0.65 -0.03
N PRO A 397 10.17 -0.12 0.92
CA PRO A 397 11.64 -0.08 0.98
C PRO A 397 12.20 -1.14 1.92
N ALA A 398 11.53 -2.29 2.09
CA ALA A 398 12.03 -3.34 2.99
C ALA A 398 13.46 -3.75 2.55
N PRO A 399 14.45 -3.73 3.47
CA PRO A 399 15.83 -3.95 3.12
C PRO A 399 16.11 -5.42 2.85
N ILE A 400 17.23 -5.67 2.18
CA ILE A 400 17.89 -6.97 2.19
C ILE A 400 18.89 -6.96 3.36
N ASP A 401 18.77 -7.93 4.27
CA ASP A 401 19.74 -8.12 5.34
C ASP A 401 20.96 -8.84 4.77
N LEU A 402 22.11 -8.17 4.81
CA LEU A 402 23.37 -8.72 4.30
C LEU A 402 23.94 -9.74 5.30
N ASN A 403 23.63 -9.66 6.59
CA ASN A 403 24.27 -10.43 7.66
C ASN A 403 25.73 -10.08 7.96
N TRP A 404 26.23 -8.97 7.44
CA TRP A 404 27.52 -8.36 7.82
C TRP A 404 27.43 -6.83 7.70
N GLU A 405 28.27 -6.11 8.43
CA GLU A 405 28.33 -4.65 8.35
C GLU A 405 29.06 -4.20 7.08
N MET A 406 28.57 -3.12 6.46
CA MET A 406 29.12 -2.53 5.25
C MET A 406 29.23 -1.00 5.38
N PRO A 407 30.19 -0.36 4.68
CA PRO A 407 30.20 1.10 4.56
C PRO A 407 28.93 1.59 3.85
N GLU A 408 28.61 2.88 4.03
CA GLU A 408 27.54 3.53 3.28
C GLU A 408 27.97 3.71 1.82
N VAL A 409 27.30 2.99 0.91
CA VAL A 409 27.60 2.96 -0.53
C VAL A 409 26.32 3.21 -1.30
N LEU A 410 26.40 4.11 -2.28
CA LEU A 410 25.38 4.28 -3.30
C LEU A 410 25.75 3.45 -4.54
N ALA A 411 24.98 2.41 -4.83
CA ALA A 411 25.04 1.70 -6.10
C ALA A 411 23.97 2.27 -7.04
N CYS A 412 24.41 2.88 -8.14
CA CYS A 412 23.52 3.57 -9.09
C CYS A 412 22.75 2.63 -10.04
N GLY A 413 23.06 1.34 -10.01
CA GLY A 413 22.45 0.34 -10.89
C GLY A 413 22.93 0.46 -12.34
N GLY A 414 22.08 0.03 -13.26
CA GLY A 414 22.34 0.05 -14.69
C GLY A 414 21.41 1.01 -15.43
N GLU A 415 21.44 0.98 -16.75
CA GLU A 415 20.62 1.87 -17.59
C GLU A 415 19.17 1.36 -17.73
N LEU A 416 19.00 0.07 -18.01
CA LEU A 416 17.68 -0.54 -18.22
C LEU A 416 17.11 -1.09 -16.90
N LYS A 417 15.81 -0.85 -16.69
CA LYS A 417 15.02 -1.28 -15.52
C LYS A 417 15.71 -0.95 -14.20
N ASN A 418 16.28 0.26 -14.13
CA ASN A 418 17.17 0.67 -13.08
C ASN A 418 16.53 0.64 -11.69
N THR A 419 17.38 0.37 -10.70
CA THR A 419 17.13 0.55 -9.28
C THR A 419 18.42 1.03 -8.63
N LEU A 420 18.31 1.98 -7.71
CA LEU A 420 19.41 2.40 -6.85
C LEU A 420 19.45 1.49 -5.61
N CYS A 421 20.62 1.35 -4.99
CA CYS A 421 20.74 0.72 -3.69
C CYS A 421 21.63 1.58 -2.79
N LEU A 422 21.15 1.85 -1.57
CA LEU A 422 21.96 2.45 -0.52
C LEU A 422 22.24 1.40 0.55
N THR A 423 23.51 1.22 0.90
CA THR A 423 23.86 0.39 2.06
C THR A 423 23.93 1.24 3.31
N LYS A 424 23.45 0.68 4.43
CA LYS A 424 23.61 1.28 5.75
C LYS A 424 23.65 0.21 6.82
N ASP A 425 24.67 0.26 7.67
CA ASP A 425 25.01 -0.81 8.62
C ASP A 425 25.09 -2.17 7.90
N ARG A 426 24.14 -3.07 8.18
CA ARG A 426 24.05 -4.41 7.57
C ARG A 426 22.95 -4.55 6.52
N TYR A 427 22.33 -3.45 6.11
CA TYR A 427 21.18 -3.44 5.21
C TYR A 427 21.54 -2.88 3.84
N ALA A 428 21.09 -3.57 2.79
CA ALA A 428 21.00 -3.04 1.44
C ALA A 428 19.55 -2.58 1.19
N ILE A 429 19.35 -1.27 1.07
CA ILE A 429 18.05 -0.64 0.86
C ILE A 429 17.93 -0.29 -0.61
N MET A 430 17.23 -1.14 -1.36
CA MET A 430 16.94 -0.90 -2.76
C MET A 430 15.79 0.10 -2.94
N SER A 431 15.91 0.97 -3.94
CA SER A 431 14.81 1.81 -4.39
C SER A 431 13.69 0.97 -5.01
N GLN A 432 12.54 1.61 -5.24
CA GLN A 432 11.58 1.17 -6.24
C GLN A 432 12.23 1.06 -7.62
N HIS A 433 11.60 0.30 -8.51
CA HIS A 433 11.86 0.36 -9.94
C HIS A 433 11.75 1.82 -10.42
N ILE A 434 12.83 2.33 -11.01
CA ILE A 434 12.89 3.71 -11.54
C ILE A 434 12.40 3.74 -12.98
N GLY A 435 12.72 2.70 -13.75
CA GLY A 435 12.49 2.65 -15.18
C GLY A 435 13.80 2.61 -15.96
N ASP A 436 13.74 2.91 -17.24
CA ASP A 436 14.93 3.08 -18.07
C ASP A 436 15.46 4.52 -17.88
N MET A 437 16.79 4.71 -17.91
CA MET A 437 17.45 5.99 -17.58
C MET A 437 17.69 6.91 -18.80
N GLU A 438 17.06 6.61 -19.94
CA GLU A 438 17.19 7.36 -21.21
C GLU A 438 16.42 8.68 -21.23
#